data_AF-A0A0S3TMY9-F1
#
_entry.id   AF-A0A0S3TMY9-F1
#
_cell.length_a   1.000
_cell.length_b   1.000
_cell.length_c   1.000
_cell.angle_alpha   90.00
_cell.angle_beta   90.00
_cell.angle_gamma   90.00
#
_symmetry.space_group_name_H-M   'P 1'
#
loop_
_entity.id
_entity.type
_entity.pdbx_description
1 polymer ?
#
loop_
_entity_poly.entity_id
_entity_poly.type
_entity_poly.pdbx_seq_one_letter_code
_entity_poly.pdbx_strand_id
1 'polypeptide(L)' 'MVRHYLSVNQKQASLLQLSNGLIDSYGNKHLPLQYYSWDLLMSWEARNHWVEPDLRHLDVS' A
#
# COMPACT_ATOMS: atom_id res chain seq x y z
N MET A 1 -9.02 -6.35 2.15
CA MET A 1 -9.13 -5.25 1.16
C MET A 1 -9.00 -5.73 -0.28
N VAL A 2 -7.79 -6.10 -0.76
CA VAL A 2 -7.55 -6.46 -2.17
C VAL A 2 -8.43 -7.62 -2.67
N ARG A 3 -8.51 -8.72 -1.90
CA ARG A 3 -9.38 -9.87 -2.23
C ARG A 3 -10.85 -9.49 -2.37
N HIS A 4 -11.35 -8.64 -1.48
CA HIS A 4 -12.73 -8.15 -1.51
C HIS A 4 -12.97 -7.24 -2.72
N TYR A 5 -12.04 -6.31 -2.99
CA TYR A 5 -12.12 -5.45 -4.17
C TYR A 5 -12.16 -6.27 -5.47
N LEU A 6 -11.29 -7.28 -5.59
CA LEU A 6 -11.26 -8.17 -6.75
C LEU A 6 -12.55 -8.99 -6.88
N SER A 7 -13.10 -9.51 -5.78
CA SER A 7 -14.36 -10.29 -5.86
C SER A 7 -15.55 -9.45 -6.33
N VAL A 8 -15.54 -8.14 -6.10
CA VAL A 8 -16.59 -7.22 -6.52
C VAL A 8 -16.39 -6.76 -7.97
N ASN A 9 -15.15 -6.53 -8.41
CA ASN A 9 -14.83 -5.82 -9.66
C ASN A 9 -14.24 -6.70 -10.78
N GLN A 10 -14.04 -8.02 -10.56
CA GLN A 10 -13.31 -8.88 -11.50
C GLN A 10 -13.96 -9.11 -12.87
N LYS A 11 -15.27 -8.90 -13.02
CA LYS A 11 -15.94 -9.24 -14.28
C LYS A 11 -15.51 -8.25 -15.38
N GLN A 12 -14.68 -8.74 -16.31
CA GLN A 12 -14.29 -8.13 -17.59
C GLN A 12 -13.36 -6.89 -17.53
N ALA A 13 -12.80 -6.56 -16.38
CA ALA A 13 -11.80 -5.49 -16.26
C ALA A 13 -10.38 -5.99 -16.53
N SER A 14 -9.59 -5.21 -17.28
CA SER A 14 -8.15 -5.43 -17.44
C SER A 14 -7.40 -5.22 -16.11
N LEU A 15 -6.19 -5.77 -16.00
CA LEU A 15 -5.32 -5.55 -14.85
C LEU A 15 -5.09 -4.05 -14.58
N LEU A 16 -4.95 -3.24 -15.64
CA LEU A 16 -4.78 -1.79 -15.53
C LEU A 16 -6.01 -1.14 -14.89
N GLN A 17 -7.21 -1.47 -15.37
CA GLN A 17 -8.46 -0.94 -14.82
C GLN A 17 -8.67 -1.36 -13.36
N LEU A 18 -8.37 -2.63 -13.05
CA LEU A 18 -8.44 -3.14 -11.68
C LEU A 18 -7.44 -2.43 -10.76
N SER A 19 -6.22 -2.19 -11.22
CA SER A 19 -5.17 -1.52 -10.46
C SER A 19 -5.54 -0.07 -10.16
N ASN A 20 -5.97 0.67 -11.19
CA ASN A 20 -6.39 2.06 -11.03
C ASN A 20 -7.59 2.16 -10.08
N GLY A 21 -8.63 1.35 -10.28
CA GLY A 21 -9.80 1.42 -9.40
C GLY A 21 -9.51 0.98 -7.95
N LEU A 22 -8.52 0.11 -7.72
CA LEU A 22 -8.08 -0.25 -6.37
C LEU A 22 -7.41 0.95 -5.68
N ILE A 23 -6.55 1.66 -6.41
CA ILE A 23 -5.90 2.89 -5.94
C ILE A 23 -6.95 3.99 -5.70
N ASP A 24 -7.93 4.14 -6.59
CA ASP A 24 -8.99 5.14 -6.41
C ASP A 24 -9.87 4.81 -5.20
N SER A 25 -10.14 3.53 -4.94
CA SER A 25 -11.02 3.10 -3.85
C SER A 25 -10.34 3.09 -2.48
N TYR A 26 -9.05 2.76 -2.43
CA TYR A 26 -8.35 2.50 -1.16
C TYR A 26 -7.00 3.21 -1.03
N GLY A 27 -6.54 3.89 -2.08
CA GLY A 27 -5.25 4.59 -2.09
C GLY A 27 -5.26 5.74 -1.10
N ASN A 28 -4.38 5.63 -0.11
CA ASN A 28 -4.14 6.70 0.85
C ASN A 28 -2.64 7.01 0.90
N LYS A 29 -2.25 8.14 0.30
CA LYS A 29 -0.86 8.59 0.27
C LYS A 29 -0.26 8.86 1.66
N HIS A 30 -1.09 9.07 2.68
CA HIS A 30 -0.65 9.28 4.05
C HIS A 30 -0.56 7.99 4.86
N LEU A 31 -1.03 6.86 4.32
CA LEU A 31 -0.98 5.57 5.02
C LEU A 31 0.44 5.16 5.42
N PRO A 32 1.47 5.28 4.55
CA PRO A 32 2.85 4.97 4.95
C PRO A 32 3.32 5.80 6.14
N LEU A 33 2.92 7.08 6.22
CA LEU A 33 3.31 8.00 7.29
C LEU A 33 2.66 7.68 8.65
N GLN A 34 1.73 6.71 8.70
CA GLN A 34 1.21 6.21 9.97
C GLN A 34 2.11 5.16 10.62
N TYR A 35 2.95 4.51 9.80
CA TYR A 35 3.83 3.41 10.20
C TYR A 35 5.30 3.80 10.15
N TYR A 36 5.67 4.66 9.20
CA TYR A 36 7.04 5.11 8.99
C TYR A 36 7.19 6.60 9.25
N SER A 37 8.28 6.99 9.89
CA SER A 37 8.71 8.39 9.91
C SER A 37 9.14 8.83 8.51
N TRP A 38 9.07 10.15 8.27
CA TRP A 38 9.53 10.72 7.01
C TRP A 38 11.02 10.47 6.79
N ASP A 39 11.82 10.58 7.85
CA ASP A 39 13.27 10.36 7.81
C ASP A 39 13.61 8.92 7.41
N LEU A 40 12.90 7.92 7.95
CA LEU A 40 13.11 6.52 7.58
C LEU A 40 12.72 6.26 6.12
N LEU A 41 11.55 6.74 5.67
CA LEU A 41 11.11 6.56 4.28
C LEU A 41 12.07 7.19 3.27
N MET A 42 12.66 8.33 3.60
CA MET A 42 13.56 9.08 2.71
C MET A 42 15.03 8.64 2.84
N SER A 43 15.32 7.68 3.72
CA SER A 43 16.67 7.17 3.93
C SER A 43 17.22 6.46 2.68
N TRP A 44 18.55 6.39 2.57
CA TRP A 44 19.18 5.60 1.50
C TRP A 44 18.84 4.11 1.61
N GLU A 45 18.75 3.59 2.83
CA GLU A 45 18.43 2.19 3.08
C GLU A 45 17.02 1.83 2.58
N ALA A 46 15.99 2.60 2.97
CA ALA A 46 14.60 2.37 2.55
C ALA A 46 14.36 2.50 1.04
N ARG A 47 15.22 3.24 0.34
CA ARG A 47 15.17 3.35 -1.12
C ARG A 47 15.72 2.13 -1.84
N ASN A 48 16.61 1.37 -1.20
CA ASN A 48 17.29 0.22 -1.81
C ASN A 48 16.82 -1.12 -1.25
N HIS A 49 16.24 -1.13 -0.05
CA HIS A 49 15.87 -2.34 0.67
C HIS A 49 14.53 -2.16 1.39
N TRP A 50 13.90 -3.29 1.70
CA TRP A 50 12.79 -3.31 2.63
C TRP A 50 13.30 -3.05 4.06
N VAL A 51 12.63 -2.14 4.77
CA VAL A 51 12.86 -1.84 6.18
C VAL A 51 11.55 -1.89 6.94
N GLU A 52 11.62 -2.38 8.18
CA GLU A 52 10.48 -2.43 9.09
C GLU A 52 10.07 -1.00 9.51
N PRO A 53 8.77 -0.71 9.72
CA PRO A 53 8.35 0.60 10.15
C PRO A 53 8.78 0.92 11.60
N ASP A 54 9.12 2.19 11.83
CA ASP A 54 9.64 2.70 13.11
C ASP A 54 8.58 3.35 14.01
N LEU A 55 7.41 3.74 13.48
CA LEU A 55 6.34 4.34 14.27
C LEU A 55 5.34 3.30 14.79
N ARG A 56 4.97 2.34 13.95
CA ARG A 56 4.03 1.26 14.31
C ARG A 56 4.41 -0.02 13.59
N HIS A 57 4.34 -1.14 14.30
CA HIS A 57 4.53 -2.44 13.68
C HIS A 57 3.37 -2.77 12.74
N LEU A 58 3.65 -3.56 11.72
CA LEU A 58 2.63 -4.14 10.86
C LEU A 58 2.04 -5.34 11.59
N ASP A 59 0.77 -5.24 12.00
CA ASP A 59 0.04 -6.40 12.50
C ASP A 59 -0.15 -7.40 11.34
N VAL A 60 0.60 -8.49 11.37
CA VAL A 60 0.42 -9.63 10.48
C VAL A 60 -0.49 -10.62 11.20
N SER A 61 -1.80 -10.45 11.02
CA SER A 61 -2.83 -11.42 11.44
C SER A 61 -3.26 -12.32 10.28
#